data_AF-A0A3N0ZTC0-F1
#
_entry.id   AF-A0A3N0ZTC0-F1
#
_cell.length_a   1.000
_cell.length_b   1.000
_cell.length_c   1.000
_cell.angle_alpha   90.00
_cell.angle_beta   90.00
_cell.angle_gamma   90.00
#
_symmetry.space_group_name_H-M   'P 1'
#
loop_
_entity.id
_entity.type
_entity.pdbx_description
1 polymer ?
#
loop_
_entity_poly.entity_id
_entity_poly.type
_entity_poly.pdbx_seq_one_letter_code
_entity_poly.pdbx_strand_id
1 'polypeptide(L)'
;FNWARTGIEKFKKDLLSGHLSEQLDNFNDTNEEEYEQEQWLLKKAIWNKLDYTRFPGLLRLAWQMYRNSIHKYATRGGFASFRIPVQGGLRSYLRVDLRNHDNQGNFDVAIISQSKSSVDGFGNLWIPAHQMEELTRILGGGDQDDNISLCPLENSQALLFRNPNQRGEFVITDISYEGVSVSEVNKLVGTIPQKPKEADTKKEISEPVNNSLIEKYLSSIKTKDELISYTRANLLRTYSKIAQNSANIGVVANAEMIRSAIGITNPEIAKNLTELYPWNLERVIDSVVKDGISCGEDLFAVENLINHVIDNGIEIPKCLLSRFSEKRREKVVVAKSHPVDQLLEAVVFLVNAADKEILGSGSVSKGNRVAGIIDKCDIPIIEIAQSNFDNPMHDKAMSLLKSYNRQMAILLDSTKNLEIDEREFKRKTGIENIQQNLLVSMSEYNNEERSLIVKSWAYEIYKGEKAVHDSILWISSDGNLRGTGEDTIDMLNNVGLSEKRINHVEEKRNESSGFYNIRVWSKESLSQELLNGVESVQVVGRELKAGDRIFNLGDEIKVADGVYSIREVTPAYSRKNGCQLLKNSVYIALLSL
;
A
#
# COMPACT_ATOMS: atom_id res chain seq x y z
N PHE A 1 5.92 13.89 13.60
CA PHE A 1 5.10 14.99 13.02
C PHE A 1 5.39 15.16 11.54
N ASN A 2 6.62 15.50 11.13
CA ASN A 2 6.97 15.70 9.71
C ASN A 2 6.60 14.51 8.82
N TRP A 3 6.88 13.27 9.25
CA TRP A 3 6.44 12.09 8.51
C TRP A 3 4.92 12.08 8.23
N ALA A 4 4.09 12.33 9.25
CA ALA A 4 2.64 12.32 9.09
C ALA A 4 2.18 13.43 8.14
N ARG A 5 2.76 14.64 8.25
CA ARG A 5 2.48 15.75 7.34
C ARG A 5 2.88 15.42 5.90
N THR A 6 4.11 14.98 5.66
CA THR A 6 4.61 14.64 4.32
C THR A 6 3.82 13.46 3.73
N GLY A 7 3.49 12.46 4.54
CA GLY A 7 2.65 11.35 4.14
C GLY A 7 1.26 11.80 3.71
N ILE A 8 0.60 12.64 4.53
CA ILE A 8 -0.75 13.15 4.24
C ILE A 8 -0.75 13.97 2.95
N GLU A 9 0.23 14.86 2.77
CA GLU A 9 0.34 15.67 1.56
C GLU A 9 0.66 14.84 0.32
N LYS A 10 1.55 13.83 0.43
CA LYS A 10 1.83 12.89 -0.66
C LYS A 10 0.58 12.11 -1.04
N PHE A 11 -0.12 11.53 -0.05
CA PHE A 11 -1.35 10.79 -0.32
C PHE A 11 -2.42 11.69 -0.95
N LYS A 12 -2.60 12.90 -0.43
CA LYS A 12 -3.53 13.87 -1.02
C LYS A 12 -3.18 14.17 -2.48
N LYS A 13 -1.90 14.37 -2.79
CA LYS A 13 -1.45 14.57 -4.18
C LYS A 13 -1.82 13.37 -5.06
N ASP A 14 -1.50 12.16 -4.61
CA ASP A 14 -1.71 10.94 -5.40
C ASP A 14 -3.21 10.57 -5.54
N LEU A 15 -4.01 10.87 -4.52
CA LEU A 15 -5.47 10.77 -4.50
C LEU A 15 -6.12 11.68 -5.54
N LEU A 16 -5.58 12.87 -5.75
CA LEU A 16 -6.16 13.87 -6.66
C LEU A 16 -5.59 13.77 -8.07
N SER A 17 -4.41 13.18 -8.24
CA SER A 17 -3.78 12.97 -9.53
C SER A 17 -4.25 11.70 -10.24
N GLY A 18 -5.04 10.84 -9.59
CA GLY A 18 -5.43 9.54 -10.14
C GLY A 18 -4.37 8.44 -10.01
N HIS A 19 -3.23 8.71 -9.34
CA HIS A 19 -2.09 7.79 -9.25
C HIS A 19 -2.15 6.86 -8.03
N LEU A 20 -3.35 6.64 -7.47
CA LEU A 20 -3.52 5.83 -6.26
C LEU A 20 -3.17 4.35 -6.48
N SER A 21 -3.27 3.87 -7.73
CA SER A 21 -2.84 2.52 -8.10
C SER A 21 -1.38 2.24 -7.75
N GLU A 22 -0.50 3.26 -7.79
CA GLU A 22 0.92 3.13 -7.42
C GLU A 22 1.14 2.89 -5.93
N GLN A 23 0.13 3.20 -5.10
CA GLN A 23 0.18 2.98 -3.65
C GLN A 23 -0.55 1.71 -3.22
N LEU A 24 -1.27 1.03 -4.11
CA LEU A 24 -2.00 -0.20 -3.82
C LEU A 24 -1.13 -1.39 -4.21
N ASP A 25 -0.44 -1.98 -3.22
CA ASP A 25 0.36 -3.20 -3.41
C ASP A 25 -0.47 -4.30 -4.11
N ASN A 26 0.20 -5.05 -5.01
CA ASN A 26 -0.33 -6.19 -5.77
C ASN A 26 -1.43 -5.87 -6.80
N PHE A 27 -1.55 -4.62 -7.25
CA PHE A 27 -2.56 -4.30 -8.26
C PHE A 27 -2.29 -4.92 -9.63
N ASN A 28 -1.03 -5.07 -10.03
CA ASN A 28 -0.67 -5.53 -11.37
C ASN A 28 -0.63 -7.05 -11.53
N ASP A 29 -0.61 -7.80 -10.43
CA ASP A 29 -0.45 -9.26 -10.41
C ASP A 29 -1.75 -10.03 -10.11
N THR A 30 -2.88 -9.32 -9.93
CA THR A 30 -4.17 -9.94 -9.62
C THR A 30 -4.72 -10.63 -10.88
N ASN A 31 -5.08 -11.91 -10.81
CA ASN A 31 -5.76 -12.59 -11.93
C ASN A 31 -7.30 -12.42 -11.87
N GLU A 32 -8.04 -12.84 -12.92
CA GLU A 32 -9.51 -12.69 -12.95
C GLU A 32 -10.22 -13.42 -11.79
N GLU A 33 -9.71 -14.58 -11.36
CA GLU A 33 -10.30 -15.36 -10.28
C GLU A 33 -10.08 -14.69 -8.91
N GLU A 34 -8.89 -14.16 -8.67
CA GLU A 34 -8.54 -13.37 -7.50
C GLU A 34 -9.33 -12.04 -7.45
N TYR A 35 -9.56 -11.43 -8.62
CA TYR A 35 -10.36 -10.23 -8.76
C TYR A 35 -11.84 -10.46 -8.39
N GLU A 36 -12.44 -11.56 -8.83
CA GLU A 36 -13.84 -11.88 -8.49
C GLU A 36 -14.01 -12.08 -6.98
N GLN A 37 -12.99 -12.63 -6.31
CA GLN A 37 -12.95 -12.81 -4.86
C GLN A 37 -12.56 -11.54 -4.08
N GLU A 38 -12.07 -10.50 -4.75
CA GLU A 38 -11.66 -9.24 -4.14
C GLU A 38 -12.87 -8.55 -3.47
N GLN A 39 -12.70 -8.07 -2.25
CA GLN A 39 -13.75 -7.34 -1.53
C GLN A 39 -13.55 -5.81 -1.63
N TRP A 40 -12.39 -5.38 -2.13
CA TRP A 40 -12.02 -3.97 -2.20
C TRP A 40 -12.60 -3.29 -3.44
N LEU A 41 -13.73 -2.62 -3.25
CA LEU A 41 -14.46 -1.92 -4.31
C LEU A 41 -13.61 -0.88 -5.07
N LEU A 42 -12.72 -0.16 -4.37
CA LEU A 42 -11.84 0.81 -5.01
C LEU A 42 -10.84 0.14 -5.95
N LYS A 43 -10.26 -1.00 -5.55
CA LYS A 43 -9.41 -1.80 -6.43
C LYS A 43 -10.21 -2.27 -7.64
N LYS A 44 -11.45 -2.74 -7.42
CA LYS A 44 -12.35 -3.15 -8.51
C LYS A 44 -12.59 -2.02 -9.53
N ALA A 45 -12.84 -0.80 -9.05
CA ALA A 45 -13.04 0.35 -9.93
C ALA A 45 -11.78 0.69 -10.75
N ILE A 46 -10.61 0.77 -10.09
CA ILE A 46 -9.32 1.06 -10.74
C ILE A 46 -8.97 -0.02 -11.79
N TRP A 47 -9.38 -1.27 -11.56
CA TRP A 47 -9.06 -2.41 -12.43
C TRP A 47 -9.78 -2.28 -13.75
N ASN A 48 -11.03 -1.81 -13.70
CA ASN A 48 -11.84 -1.45 -14.85
C ASN A 48 -11.42 -0.11 -15.47
N LYS A 49 -10.28 0.47 -15.05
CA LYS A 49 -9.78 1.77 -15.52
C LYS A 49 -10.77 2.91 -15.32
N LEU A 50 -11.65 2.80 -14.32
CA LEU A 50 -12.50 3.91 -13.91
C LEU A 50 -11.65 4.98 -13.25
N ASP A 51 -11.78 6.21 -13.73
CA ASP A 51 -11.21 7.37 -13.06
C ASP A 51 -11.99 7.66 -11.77
N TYR A 52 -11.49 7.11 -10.66
CA TYR A 52 -12.09 7.25 -9.34
C TYR A 52 -12.16 8.71 -8.86
N THR A 53 -11.33 9.62 -9.40
CA THR A 53 -11.30 11.04 -8.99
C THR A 53 -12.57 11.78 -9.42
N ARG A 54 -13.28 11.25 -10.41
CA ARG A 54 -14.54 11.79 -10.94
C ARG A 54 -15.76 11.39 -10.12
N PHE A 55 -15.61 10.45 -9.17
CA PHE A 55 -16.74 9.92 -8.40
C PHE A 55 -16.54 10.18 -6.89
N PRO A 56 -17.39 11.01 -6.27
CA PRO A 56 -17.28 11.36 -4.85
C PRO A 56 -17.12 10.17 -3.91
N GLY A 57 -17.88 9.10 -4.13
CA GLY A 57 -17.91 7.92 -3.27
C GLY A 57 -16.64 7.11 -3.35
N LEU A 58 -16.05 6.96 -4.54
CA LEU A 58 -14.75 6.30 -4.70
C LEU A 58 -13.62 7.15 -4.12
N LEU A 59 -13.61 8.47 -4.35
CA LEU A 59 -12.65 9.39 -3.73
C LEU A 59 -12.75 9.36 -2.20
N ARG A 60 -13.96 9.30 -1.65
CA ARG A 60 -14.20 9.11 -0.22
C ARG A 60 -13.66 7.77 0.27
N LEU A 61 -13.91 6.68 -0.44
CA LEU A 61 -13.41 5.36 -0.06
C LEU A 61 -11.89 5.33 -0.03
N ALA A 62 -11.24 5.88 -1.07
CA ALA A 62 -9.79 6.04 -1.15
C ALA A 62 -9.23 6.83 0.03
N TRP A 63 -9.81 8.00 0.31
CA TRP A 63 -9.42 8.81 1.46
C TRP A 63 -9.67 8.10 2.79
N GLN A 64 -10.82 7.43 2.96
CA GLN A 64 -11.15 6.68 4.16
C GLN A 64 -10.20 5.51 4.40
N MET A 65 -9.74 4.81 3.36
CA MET A 65 -8.73 3.76 3.50
C MET A 65 -7.45 4.31 4.10
N TYR A 66 -6.97 5.44 3.58
CA TYR A 66 -5.77 6.09 4.08
C TYR A 66 -5.94 6.69 5.47
N ARG A 67 -7.03 7.42 5.69
CA ARG A 67 -7.44 7.96 6.99
C ARG A 67 -7.53 6.83 8.00
N ASN A 68 -8.20 5.73 7.69
CA ASN A 68 -8.29 4.58 8.59
C ASN A 68 -6.93 3.91 8.79
N SER A 69 -6.02 3.93 7.81
CA SER A 69 -4.66 3.44 7.98
C SER A 69 -3.88 4.32 8.96
N ILE A 70 -3.84 5.64 8.75
CA ILE A 70 -3.21 6.59 9.69
C ILE A 70 -3.91 6.53 11.04
N HIS A 71 -5.22 6.46 11.07
CA HIS A 71 -5.99 6.48 12.31
C HIS A 71 -5.87 5.15 13.04
N LYS A 72 -5.81 3.99 12.38
CA LYS A 72 -5.44 2.70 13.02
C LYS A 72 -4.00 2.72 13.51
N TYR A 73 -3.11 3.36 12.75
CA TYR A 73 -1.71 3.56 13.11
C TYR A 73 -1.55 4.52 14.30
N ALA A 74 -2.39 5.55 14.41
CA ALA A 74 -2.41 6.54 15.47
C ALA A 74 -3.32 6.15 16.66
N THR A 75 -4.29 5.26 16.44
CA THR A 75 -5.33 4.85 17.39
C THR A 75 -5.84 3.42 17.05
N ARG A 76 -5.28 2.39 17.68
CA ARG A 76 -5.89 1.06 17.73
C ARG A 76 -6.66 0.96 19.04
N GLY A 77 -8.00 1.03 18.97
CA GLY A 77 -8.86 1.06 20.16
C GLY A 77 -8.68 2.31 21.03
N GLY A 78 -8.32 3.45 20.43
CA GLY A 78 -8.10 4.73 21.14
C GLY A 78 -6.64 5.06 21.50
N PHE A 79 -5.65 4.29 21.02
CA PHE A 79 -4.25 4.41 21.48
C PHE A 79 -3.19 4.16 20.39
N ALA A 80 -2.03 4.81 20.49
CA ALA A 80 -1.05 4.90 19.40
C ALA A 80 -0.28 3.61 19.07
N SER A 81 -0.06 3.35 17.78
CA SER A 81 0.71 2.23 17.22
C SER A 81 1.77 2.70 16.23
N PHE A 82 2.75 3.46 16.74
CA PHE A 82 3.86 3.98 15.94
C PHE A 82 4.74 2.84 15.37
N ARG A 83 5.00 2.86 14.05
CA ARG A 83 6.13 2.21 13.36
C ARG A 83 6.92 3.26 12.59
N ILE A 84 8.04 3.74 13.13
CA ILE A 84 8.78 4.87 12.56
C ILE A 84 9.27 4.50 11.14
N PRO A 85 8.78 5.16 10.09
CA PRO A 85 9.29 4.95 8.73
C PRO A 85 10.58 5.74 8.55
N VAL A 86 11.56 5.13 7.87
CA VAL A 86 12.85 5.77 7.58
C VAL A 86 12.77 6.44 6.22
N GLN A 87 13.08 7.74 6.20
CA GLN A 87 13.02 8.56 5.00
C GLN A 87 14.07 8.08 3.97
N GLY A 88 13.64 7.86 2.72
CA GLY A 88 14.49 7.29 1.66
C GLY A 88 14.83 5.80 1.84
N GLY A 89 14.27 5.12 2.86
CA GLY A 89 14.53 3.70 3.10
C GLY A 89 13.96 2.82 1.99
N LEU A 90 14.82 2.01 1.38
CA LEU A 90 14.47 0.98 0.42
C LEU A 90 14.37 -0.38 1.14
N ARG A 91 13.50 -1.24 0.62
CA ARG A 91 13.50 -2.67 0.97
C ARG A 91 14.38 -3.40 -0.04
N SER A 92 15.33 -4.18 0.45
CA SER A 92 16.20 -4.98 -0.39
C SER A 92 16.36 -6.41 0.13
N TYR A 93 16.81 -7.32 -0.72
CA TYR A 93 17.03 -8.73 -0.37
C TYR A 93 18.50 -9.08 -0.54
N LEU A 94 19.11 -9.71 0.48
CA LEU A 94 20.53 -10.06 0.39
C LEU A 94 20.77 -11.12 -0.69
N ARG A 95 21.76 -10.89 -1.53
CA ARG A 95 22.26 -11.88 -2.49
C ARG A 95 23.76 -11.92 -2.42
N VAL A 96 24.34 -13.12 -2.51
CA VAL A 96 25.77 -13.24 -2.76
C VAL A 96 26.01 -12.87 -4.21
N ASP A 97 26.92 -11.93 -4.45
CA ASP A 97 27.29 -11.55 -5.81
C ASP A 97 28.20 -12.62 -6.43
N LEU A 98 27.56 -13.51 -7.20
CA LEU A 98 28.21 -14.55 -8.01
C LEU A 98 28.28 -14.14 -9.49
N ARG A 99 27.96 -12.89 -9.84
CA ARG A 99 27.90 -12.43 -11.24
C ARG A 99 29.29 -12.22 -11.84
N ASN A 100 30.33 -12.09 -11.02
CA ASN A 100 31.73 -11.95 -11.45
C ASN A 100 32.37 -13.32 -11.70
N HIS A 101 31.98 -13.97 -12.79
CA HIS A 101 32.60 -15.17 -13.34
C HIS A 101 33.11 -14.90 -14.77
N ASP A 102 34.15 -15.61 -15.19
CA ASP A 102 34.58 -15.59 -16.59
C ASP A 102 33.57 -16.34 -17.49
N ASN A 103 33.76 -16.29 -18.82
CA ASN A 103 32.90 -16.98 -19.79
C ASN A 103 32.88 -18.52 -19.65
N GLN A 104 33.69 -19.09 -18.75
CA GLN A 104 33.74 -20.52 -18.42
C GLN A 104 33.12 -20.82 -17.04
N GLY A 105 32.60 -19.80 -16.34
CA GLY A 105 32.01 -19.93 -15.01
C GLY A 105 33.03 -19.94 -13.87
N ASN A 106 34.31 -19.62 -14.12
CA ASN A 106 35.32 -19.55 -13.07
C ASN A 106 35.26 -18.19 -12.37
N PHE A 107 35.27 -18.24 -11.04
CA PHE A 107 35.31 -17.07 -10.18
C PHE A 107 36.75 -16.54 -10.04
N ASP A 108 36.98 -15.29 -10.45
CA ASP A 108 38.24 -14.62 -10.16
C ASP A 108 38.18 -14.00 -8.75
N VAL A 109 38.88 -14.63 -7.81
CA VAL A 109 38.96 -14.22 -6.40
C VAL A 109 39.52 -12.79 -6.25
N ALA A 110 40.39 -12.33 -7.18
CA ALA A 110 40.94 -10.98 -7.16
C ALA A 110 39.90 -9.92 -7.56
N ILE A 111 38.97 -10.25 -8.47
CA ILE A 111 37.87 -9.36 -8.88
C ILE A 111 36.78 -9.35 -7.81
N ILE A 112 36.45 -10.51 -7.25
CA ILE A 112 35.42 -10.65 -6.19
C ILE A 112 35.84 -9.96 -4.90
N SER A 113 37.14 -9.87 -4.60
CA SER A 113 37.66 -9.13 -3.44
C SER A 113 37.66 -7.61 -3.61
N GLN A 114 37.45 -7.10 -4.84
CA GLN A 114 37.42 -5.66 -5.15
C GLN A 114 36.04 -5.14 -5.52
N SER A 115 35.05 -6.02 -5.70
CA SER A 115 33.69 -5.61 -6.05
C SER A 115 33.01 -4.87 -4.89
N LYS A 116 32.19 -3.88 -5.24
CA LYS A 116 31.34 -3.15 -4.30
C LYS A 116 29.99 -3.83 -4.20
N SER A 117 29.26 -3.54 -3.11
CA SER A 117 27.87 -3.96 -3.01
C SER A 117 27.02 -3.21 -4.04
N SER A 118 26.02 -3.85 -4.64
CA SER A 118 25.12 -3.17 -5.58
C SER A 118 23.65 -3.53 -5.40
N VAL A 119 22.76 -2.61 -5.75
CA VAL A 119 21.30 -2.82 -5.72
C VAL A 119 20.76 -2.78 -7.13
N ASP A 120 20.08 -3.83 -7.55
CA ASP A 120 19.42 -3.86 -8.85
C ASP A 120 17.99 -3.30 -8.82
N GLY A 121 17.40 -3.11 -10.01
CA GLY A 121 16.03 -2.62 -10.18
C GLY A 121 14.93 -3.50 -9.56
N PHE A 122 15.25 -4.73 -9.16
CA PHE A 122 14.33 -5.65 -8.48
C PHE A 122 14.47 -5.59 -6.95
N GLY A 123 15.37 -4.75 -6.43
CA GLY A 123 15.64 -4.63 -5.00
C GLY A 123 16.54 -5.74 -4.46
N ASN A 124 17.28 -6.47 -5.29
CA ASN A 124 18.31 -7.37 -4.77
C ASN A 124 19.56 -6.56 -4.41
N LEU A 125 20.04 -6.75 -3.19
CA LEU A 125 21.30 -6.23 -2.69
C LEU A 125 22.39 -7.30 -2.88
N TRP A 126 23.15 -7.16 -3.95
CA TRP A 126 24.29 -8.00 -4.30
C TRP A 126 25.50 -7.62 -3.44
N ILE A 127 25.93 -8.53 -2.57
CA ILE A 127 27.08 -8.36 -1.69
C ILE A 127 28.23 -9.25 -2.18
N PRO A 128 29.45 -8.72 -2.31
CA PRO A 128 30.64 -9.51 -2.64
C PRO A 128 30.81 -10.72 -1.69
N ALA A 129 31.15 -11.88 -2.24
CA ALA A 129 31.23 -13.13 -1.46
C ALA A 129 32.17 -13.03 -0.23
N HIS A 130 33.27 -12.26 -0.34
CA HIS A 130 34.21 -12.05 0.75
C HIS A 130 33.65 -11.21 1.91
N GLN A 131 32.63 -10.37 1.67
CA GLN A 131 31.98 -9.52 2.68
C GLN A 131 30.78 -10.21 3.32
N MET A 132 30.25 -11.26 2.69
CA MET A 132 29.01 -11.90 3.14
C MET A 132 29.13 -12.55 4.51
N GLU A 133 30.25 -13.20 4.83
CA GLU A 133 30.46 -13.80 6.15
C GLU A 133 30.41 -12.73 7.25
N GLU A 134 31.09 -11.60 7.04
CA GLU A 134 31.10 -10.50 8.00
C GLU A 134 29.74 -9.81 8.11
N LEU A 135 29.09 -9.55 6.97
CA LEU A 135 27.79 -8.89 6.92
C LEU A 135 26.70 -9.73 7.57
N THR A 136 26.64 -11.04 7.29
CA THR A 136 25.70 -11.97 7.95
C THR A 136 26.01 -12.16 9.43
N ARG A 137 27.29 -12.15 9.81
CA ARG A 137 27.73 -12.18 11.21
C ARG A 137 27.29 -10.92 11.99
N ILE A 138 27.32 -9.73 11.37
CA ILE A 138 26.92 -8.47 12.01
C ILE A 138 25.39 -8.33 12.06
N LEU A 139 24.71 -8.61 10.95
CA LEU A 139 23.25 -8.44 10.85
C LEU A 139 22.45 -9.61 11.49
N GLY A 140 23.10 -10.74 11.80
CA GLY A 140 22.51 -11.87 12.51
C GLY A 140 21.46 -12.70 11.73
N GLY A 141 21.23 -13.93 12.19
CA GLY A 141 19.88 -14.44 12.40
C GLY A 141 18.95 -14.89 11.25
N GLY A 142 19.34 -14.93 9.97
CA GLY A 142 18.40 -15.50 8.96
C GLY A 142 18.93 -15.67 7.53
N ASP A 143 18.10 -16.29 6.70
CA ASP A 143 18.41 -16.76 5.35
C ASP A 143 18.55 -15.61 4.34
N GLN A 144 19.08 -15.88 3.13
CA GLN A 144 19.36 -14.84 2.12
C GLN A 144 18.08 -14.21 1.52
N ASP A 145 16.93 -14.84 1.69
CA ASP A 145 15.62 -14.40 1.24
C ASP A 145 14.94 -13.41 2.19
N ASP A 146 15.50 -13.15 3.37
CA ASP A 146 15.00 -12.13 4.29
C ASP A 146 15.20 -10.71 3.74
N ASN A 147 14.24 -9.84 4.04
CA ASN A 147 14.31 -8.44 3.66
C ASN A 147 15.18 -7.61 4.60
N ILE A 148 16.06 -6.81 4.02
CA ILE A 148 16.85 -5.78 4.67
C ILE A 148 16.34 -4.39 4.33
N SER A 149 16.36 -3.52 5.32
CA SER A 149 16.16 -2.10 5.16
C SER A 149 17.47 -1.46 4.76
N LEU A 150 17.44 -0.77 3.64
CA LEU A 150 18.59 -0.09 3.04
C LEU A 150 18.29 1.40 3.05
N CYS A 151 19.06 2.17 3.82
CA CYS A 151 18.91 3.61 3.90
C CYS A 151 20.08 4.27 3.17
N PRO A 152 19.86 4.88 2.00
CA PRO A 152 20.90 5.58 1.26
C PRO A 152 21.51 6.69 2.11
N LEU A 153 22.84 6.76 2.10
CA LEU A 153 23.64 7.78 2.76
C LEU A 153 24.40 8.66 1.74
N GLU A 154 24.94 9.77 2.18
CA GLU A 154 25.91 10.56 1.41
C GLU A 154 27.14 9.70 1.01
N ASN A 155 27.88 10.13 -0.02
CA ASN A 155 29.12 9.48 -0.50
C ASN A 155 28.95 8.04 -1.05
N SER A 156 27.79 7.72 -1.63
CA SER A 156 27.51 6.39 -2.19
C SER A 156 27.64 5.26 -1.15
N GLN A 157 27.21 5.55 0.07
CA GLN A 157 27.11 4.56 1.14
C GLN A 157 25.65 4.24 1.41
N ALA A 158 25.40 3.10 2.06
CA ALA A 158 24.09 2.79 2.62
C ALA A 158 24.25 2.24 4.02
N LEU A 159 23.30 2.63 4.87
CA LEU A 159 23.05 2.00 6.15
C LEU A 159 22.10 0.82 5.94
N LEU A 160 22.59 -0.38 6.23
CA LEU A 160 21.86 -1.63 6.13
C LEU A 160 21.47 -2.10 7.51
N PHE A 161 20.22 -2.48 7.70
CA PHE A 161 19.76 -3.17 8.91
C PHE A 161 18.58 -4.09 8.60
N ARG A 162 18.38 -5.16 9.36
CA ARG A 162 17.23 -6.06 9.18
C ARG A 162 15.95 -5.42 9.70
N ASN A 163 14.79 -5.77 9.14
CA ASN A 163 13.49 -5.37 9.69
C ASN A 163 12.69 -6.62 10.08
N PRO A 164 12.45 -6.87 11.37
CA PRO A 164 12.76 -6.00 12.51
C PRO A 164 14.26 -5.87 12.78
N ASN A 165 14.70 -4.69 13.25
CA ASN A 165 16.08 -4.45 13.72
C ASN A 165 16.12 -4.81 15.20
N GLN A 166 16.80 -5.89 15.57
CA GLN A 166 16.52 -6.62 16.81
C GLN A 166 17.46 -6.20 17.95
N ARG A 167 18.72 -5.83 17.67
CA ARG A 167 19.73 -5.41 18.66
C ARG A 167 20.38 -4.07 18.32
N GLY A 168 19.87 -3.37 17.30
CA GLY A 168 20.49 -2.16 16.75
C GLY A 168 21.68 -2.47 15.85
N GLU A 169 21.73 -3.68 15.29
CA GLU A 169 22.71 -4.06 14.28
C GLU A 169 22.51 -3.24 13.01
N PHE A 170 23.62 -2.71 12.52
CA PHE A 170 23.66 -2.05 11.23
C PHE A 170 25.04 -2.21 10.61
N VAL A 171 25.08 -2.18 9.29
CA VAL A 171 26.30 -2.14 8.49
C VAL A 171 26.25 -0.89 7.64
N ILE A 172 27.30 -0.08 7.67
CA ILE A 172 27.49 0.97 6.67
C ILE A 172 28.43 0.41 5.62
N THR A 173 27.98 0.33 4.38
CA THR A 173 28.78 -0.19 3.26
C THR A 173 28.68 0.72 2.05
N ASP A 174 29.72 0.70 1.22
CA ASP A 174 29.72 1.35 -0.08
C ASP A 174 28.78 0.60 -1.03
N ILE A 175 27.99 1.36 -1.77
CA ILE A 175 26.93 0.80 -2.61
C ILE A 175 26.82 1.48 -3.97
N SER A 176 26.58 0.69 -5.02
CA SER A 176 26.16 1.18 -6.33
C SER A 176 24.69 0.85 -6.61
N TYR A 177 23.96 1.81 -7.18
CA TYR A 177 22.56 1.63 -7.55
C TYR A 177 22.46 1.36 -9.06
N GLU A 178 22.12 0.14 -9.44
CA GLU A 178 22.00 -0.34 -10.81
C GLU A 178 20.53 -0.25 -11.25
N GLY A 179 20.18 0.83 -11.95
CA GLY A 179 18.80 1.03 -12.42
C GLY A 179 17.80 1.43 -11.33
N VAL A 180 18.26 1.68 -10.10
CA VAL A 180 17.44 2.21 -9.00
C VAL A 180 17.66 3.72 -8.89
N SER A 181 16.57 4.50 -8.97
CA SER A 181 16.64 5.95 -8.72
C SER A 181 16.54 6.24 -7.22
N VAL A 182 17.61 6.80 -6.64
CA VAL A 182 17.63 7.26 -5.25
C VAL A 182 17.25 8.73 -5.22
N SER A 183 16.04 9.02 -4.75
CA SER A 183 15.50 10.39 -4.69
C SER A 183 15.97 11.19 -3.47
N GLU A 184 16.32 10.52 -2.37
CA GLU A 184 16.74 11.15 -1.12
C GLU A 184 17.90 10.35 -0.49
N VAL A 185 18.93 11.06 -0.02
CA VAL A 185 20.07 10.50 0.72
C VAL A 185 20.12 11.09 2.12
N ASN A 186 20.49 10.26 3.10
CA ASN A 186 20.58 10.65 4.49
C ASN A 186 22.01 11.06 4.87
N LYS A 187 22.15 12.06 5.73
CA LYS A 187 23.45 12.47 6.27
C LYS A 187 23.70 11.80 7.62
N LEU A 188 24.86 11.14 7.77
CA LEU A 188 25.29 10.62 9.06
C LEU A 188 25.76 11.77 9.96
N VAL A 189 25.14 11.94 11.13
CA VAL A 189 25.53 12.96 12.12
C VAL A 189 26.15 12.27 13.34
N GLY A 190 27.47 12.49 13.53
CA GLY A 190 28.26 11.86 14.59
C GLY A 190 28.91 10.55 14.16
N THR A 191 29.63 9.91 15.09
CA THR A 191 30.19 8.56 14.93
C THR A 191 29.27 7.56 15.61
N ILE A 192 28.73 6.60 14.85
CA ILE A 192 27.95 5.51 15.43
C ILE A 192 28.90 4.31 15.58
N PRO A 193 29.28 3.91 16.81
CA PRO A 193 30.16 2.77 17.01
C PRO A 193 29.44 1.49 16.56
N GLN A 194 30.06 0.78 15.62
CA GLN A 194 29.60 -0.55 15.22
C GLN A 194 29.80 -1.49 16.42
N LYS A 195 28.73 -2.12 16.93
CA LYS A 195 28.83 -3.01 18.09
C LYS A 195 29.71 -4.23 17.77
N PRO A 196 30.83 -4.47 18.48
CA PRO A 196 31.51 -5.76 18.46
C PRO A 196 30.76 -6.76 19.35
N LYS A 197 30.86 -8.05 19.01
CA LYS A 197 30.15 -9.17 19.67
C LYS A 197 30.77 -9.53 21.04
N GLU A 198 29.94 -9.92 22.01
CA GLU A 198 30.34 -10.85 23.08
C GLU A 198 30.16 -12.30 22.58
N ALA A 199 31.12 -13.18 22.88
CA ALA A 199 31.14 -14.56 22.38
C ALA A 199 30.31 -15.52 23.24
N ASP A 200 29.33 -16.19 22.65
CA ASP A 200 28.63 -17.32 23.29
C ASP A 200 29.52 -18.59 23.30
N THR A 201 29.65 -19.25 24.46
CA THR A 201 30.30 -20.55 24.61
C THR A 201 29.29 -21.59 25.11
N LYS A 202 29.10 -22.70 24.38
CA LYS A 202 28.28 -23.87 24.82
C LYS A 202 29.15 -25.15 24.92
N LYS A 203 28.78 -26.06 25.84
CA LYS A 203 29.37 -27.41 26.08
C LYS A 203 28.31 -28.52 25.92
N GLU A 204 28.70 -29.71 25.47
CA GLU A 204 27.87 -30.93 25.30
C GLU A 204 28.28 -32.10 26.24
N ILE A 205 27.36 -33.02 26.60
CA ILE A 205 27.60 -34.29 27.37
C ILE A 205 26.61 -35.43 26.92
N SER A 206 27.01 -36.73 26.97
CA SER A 206 26.18 -37.93 26.64
C SER A 206 26.47 -39.21 27.49
N GLU A 207 25.49 -40.16 27.66
CA GLU A 207 25.62 -41.61 28.08
C GLU A 207 24.39 -42.55 27.68
N PRO A 208 24.47 -43.93 27.67
CA PRO A 208 23.73 -44.84 26.71
C PRO A 208 22.67 -45.89 27.24
N VAL A 209 21.98 -46.63 26.33
CA VAL A 209 20.87 -47.66 26.55
C VAL A 209 21.02 -48.91 25.63
N ASN A 210 20.62 -50.12 26.08
CA ASN A 210 20.84 -51.47 25.46
C ASN A 210 19.64 -52.09 24.68
N ASN A 211 19.75 -52.24 23.36
CA ASN A 211 18.99 -53.13 22.44
C ASN A 211 19.82 -53.23 21.14
N SER A 212 20.01 -54.36 20.47
CA SER A 212 21.11 -54.51 19.47
C SER A 212 20.99 -53.79 18.11
N LEU A 213 19.78 -53.64 17.53
CA LEU A 213 19.58 -52.81 16.32
C LEU A 213 19.48 -51.33 16.69
N ILE A 214 18.88 -51.07 17.85
CA ILE A 214 18.84 -49.77 18.48
C ILE A 214 20.25 -49.38 18.98
N GLU A 215 21.16 -50.29 19.28
CA GLU A 215 22.55 -50.06 19.70
C GLU A 215 23.35 -49.70 18.48
N LYS A 216 23.09 -50.29 17.31
CA LYS A 216 23.71 -49.88 16.05
C LYS A 216 23.25 -48.48 15.62
N TYR A 217 21.98 -48.15 15.81
CA TYR A 217 21.42 -46.84 15.50
C TYR A 217 21.79 -45.78 16.55
N LEU A 218 21.70 -46.09 17.84
CA LEU A 218 22.15 -45.25 18.96
C LEU A 218 23.68 -45.14 19.06
N SER A 219 24.45 -46.10 18.53
CA SER A 219 25.92 -45.94 18.37
C SER A 219 26.28 -45.11 17.15
N SER A 220 25.38 -45.02 16.16
CA SER A 220 25.51 -44.07 15.06
C SER A 220 25.06 -42.65 15.40
N ILE A 221 24.37 -42.45 16.54
CA ILE A 221 23.87 -41.16 17.03
C ILE A 221 24.67 -40.77 18.27
N LYS A 222 25.46 -39.70 18.20
CA LYS A 222 26.41 -39.35 19.28
C LYS A 222 25.78 -38.66 20.50
N THR A 223 24.52 -38.23 20.44
CA THR A 223 23.83 -37.51 21.53
C THR A 223 22.31 -37.73 21.46
N LYS A 224 21.70 -38.07 22.60
CA LYS A 224 20.30 -38.51 22.75
C LYS A 224 19.26 -37.39 22.91
N ASP A 225 19.68 -36.13 22.86
CA ASP A 225 18.84 -34.97 23.21
C ASP A 225 17.90 -34.49 22.08
N GLU A 226 17.80 -35.21 20.95
CA GLU A 226 17.09 -34.72 19.75
C GLU A 226 15.90 -35.56 19.28
N LEU A 227 15.21 -36.31 20.15
CA LEU A 227 13.94 -36.96 19.76
C LEU A 227 12.75 -36.43 20.56
N ILE A 228 12.09 -35.41 19.99
CA ILE A 228 10.83 -34.86 20.48
C ILE A 228 9.71 -35.89 20.24
N SER A 229 9.04 -36.36 21.30
CA SER A 229 7.87 -37.23 21.16
C SER A 229 6.60 -36.42 20.86
N TYR A 230 5.97 -36.69 19.71
CA TYR A 230 4.71 -36.07 19.29
C TYR A 230 3.49 -36.70 20.00
N THR A 231 3.40 -36.52 21.31
CA THR A 231 2.17 -36.85 22.05
C THR A 231 1.12 -35.76 21.88
N ARG A 232 -0.17 -36.09 22.01
CA ARG A 232 -1.28 -35.09 21.96
C ARG A 232 -1.07 -33.97 23.00
N ALA A 233 -0.49 -34.28 24.15
CA ALA A 233 -0.13 -33.30 25.17
C ALA A 233 1.04 -32.40 24.75
N ASN A 234 2.11 -32.95 24.14
CA ASN A 234 3.21 -32.16 23.60
C ASN A 234 2.77 -31.30 22.42
N LEU A 235 1.94 -31.83 21.52
CA LEU A 235 1.34 -31.07 20.42
C LEU A 235 0.45 -29.93 20.92
N LEU A 236 -0.36 -30.15 21.96
CA LEU A 236 -1.14 -29.08 22.61
C LEU A 236 -0.26 -28.04 23.30
N ARG A 237 0.84 -28.47 23.93
CA ARG A 237 1.80 -27.58 24.62
C ARG A 237 2.63 -26.78 23.62
N THR A 238 3.04 -27.38 22.51
CA THR A 238 3.72 -26.76 21.38
C THR A 238 2.77 -25.82 20.64
N TYR A 239 1.52 -26.22 20.38
CA TYR A 239 0.49 -25.35 19.82
C TYR A 239 0.20 -24.15 20.73
N SER A 240 0.09 -24.36 22.04
CA SER A 240 -0.12 -23.27 23.01
C SER A 240 1.10 -22.34 23.09
N LYS A 241 2.31 -22.88 23.00
CA LYS A 241 3.55 -22.09 22.89
C LYS A 241 3.56 -21.28 21.59
N ILE A 242 3.33 -21.90 20.43
CA ILE A 242 3.26 -21.22 19.12
C ILE A 242 2.17 -20.15 19.10
N ALA A 243 0.99 -20.43 19.66
CA ALA A 243 -0.14 -19.50 19.74
C ALA A 243 0.13 -18.31 20.69
N GLN A 244 0.98 -18.50 21.72
CA GLN A 244 1.40 -17.43 22.64
C GLN A 244 2.66 -16.68 22.17
N ASN A 245 3.43 -17.25 21.24
CA ASN A 245 4.74 -16.75 20.86
C ASN A 245 4.70 -15.41 20.10
N SER A 246 3.77 -15.19 19.17
CA SER A 246 3.60 -13.88 18.50
C SER A 246 3.18 -12.75 19.46
N ALA A 247 2.51 -13.11 20.57
CA ALA A 247 2.15 -12.16 21.63
C ALA A 247 3.39 -11.69 22.43
N ASN A 248 4.42 -12.52 22.56
CA ASN A 248 5.64 -12.20 23.31
C ASN A 248 6.41 -11.03 22.69
N ILE A 249 6.56 -11.01 21.36
CA ILE A 249 7.18 -9.87 20.64
C ILE A 249 6.38 -8.59 20.89
N GLY A 250 5.05 -8.67 20.83
CA GLY A 250 4.18 -7.54 21.11
C GLY A 250 4.32 -7.01 22.54
N VAL A 251 4.48 -7.90 23.53
CA VAL A 251 4.68 -7.55 24.94
C VAL A 251 6.00 -6.79 25.13
N VAL A 252 7.09 -7.28 24.56
CA VAL A 252 8.41 -6.63 24.68
C VAL A 252 8.44 -5.29 23.93
N ALA A 253 7.86 -5.23 22.72
CA ALA A 253 7.74 -3.97 21.98
C ALA A 253 6.93 -2.91 22.74
N ASN A 254 5.83 -3.31 23.40
CA ASN A 254 5.05 -2.42 24.25
C ASN A 254 5.88 -1.86 25.42
N ALA A 255 6.68 -2.71 26.07
CA ALA A 255 7.55 -2.32 27.18
C ALA A 255 8.66 -1.34 26.73
N GLU A 256 9.26 -1.58 25.57
CA GLU A 256 10.23 -0.66 24.96
C GLU A 256 9.61 0.71 24.65
N MET A 257 8.38 0.74 24.12
CA MET A 257 7.67 1.99 23.86
C MET A 257 7.42 2.77 25.16
N ILE A 258 7.02 2.08 26.23
CA ILE A 258 6.79 2.68 27.55
C ILE A 258 8.11 3.25 28.10
N ARG A 259 9.18 2.46 28.11
CA ARG A 259 10.51 2.88 28.58
C ARG A 259 11.04 4.07 27.79
N SER A 260 10.91 4.04 26.47
CA SER A 260 11.32 5.14 25.59
C SER A 260 10.51 6.40 25.84
N ALA A 261 9.19 6.27 26.06
CA ALA A 261 8.34 7.40 26.39
C ALA A 261 8.73 8.05 27.72
N ILE A 262 9.01 7.24 28.75
CA ILE A 262 9.56 7.72 30.03
C ILE A 262 10.87 8.49 29.79
N GLY A 263 11.76 7.97 28.94
CA GLY A 263 13.05 8.58 28.65
C GLY A 263 12.98 9.95 27.96
N ILE A 264 11.86 10.28 27.30
CA ILE A 264 11.66 11.61 26.69
C ILE A 264 11.54 12.70 27.77
N THR A 265 10.90 12.39 28.89
CA THR A 265 10.67 13.35 29.99
C THR A 265 11.66 13.16 31.13
N ASN A 266 12.11 11.93 31.38
CA ASN A 266 13.00 11.55 32.47
C ASN A 266 14.11 10.58 31.99
N PRO A 267 15.16 11.09 31.32
CA PRO A 267 16.23 10.26 30.78
C PRO A 267 16.97 9.40 31.81
N GLU A 268 17.16 9.92 33.03
CA GLU A 268 17.85 9.21 34.12
C GLU A 268 17.05 8.00 34.60
N ILE A 269 15.73 8.15 34.77
CA ILE A 269 14.84 7.05 35.14
C ILE A 269 14.86 5.98 34.04
N ALA A 270 14.78 6.37 32.78
CA ALA A 270 14.83 5.41 31.67
C ALA A 270 16.16 4.65 31.63
N LYS A 271 17.29 5.33 31.85
CA LYS A 271 18.61 4.67 31.93
C LYS A 271 18.65 3.66 33.07
N ASN A 272 18.17 4.03 34.26
CA ASN A 272 18.09 3.11 35.40
C ASN A 272 17.19 1.90 35.10
N LEU A 273 16.02 2.11 34.46
CA LEU A 273 15.11 1.03 34.07
C LEU A 273 15.75 0.08 33.06
N THR A 274 16.54 0.59 32.11
CA THR A 274 17.28 -0.23 31.15
C THR A 274 18.35 -1.08 31.83
N GLU A 275 19.07 -0.52 32.80
CA GLU A 275 20.12 -1.22 33.54
C GLU A 275 19.55 -2.27 34.50
N LEU A 276 18.44 -1.98 35.19
CA LEU A 276 17.80 -2.86 36.17
C LEU A 276 17.00 -4.00 35.53
N TYR A 277 16.42 -3.76 34.35
CA TYR A 277 15.53 -4.72 33.67
C TYR A 277 15.96 -4.96 32.22
N PRO A 278 17.14 -5.57 31.99
CA PRO A 278 17.60 -5.89 30.65
C PRO A 278 16.84 -7.10 30.08
N TRP A 279 16.43 -7.01 28.82
CA TRP A 279 15.93 -8.14 28.04
C TRP A 279 16.61 -8.20 26.68
N ASN A 280 16.65 -9.39 26.09
CA ASN A 280 17.18 -9.66 24.77
C ASN A 280 16.04 -9.90 23.78
N LEU A 281 15.70 -8.86 23.01
CA LEU A 281 14.64 -8.92 22.01
C LEU A 281 14.86 -10.05 20.98
N GLU A 282 16.11 -10.37 20.66
CA GLU A 282 16.43 -11.46 19.73
C GLU A 282 16.09 -12.82 20.32
N ARG A 283 16.38 -13.05 21.61
CA ARG A 283 16.01 -14.31 22.27
C ARG A 283 14.49 -14.47 22.34
N VAL A 284 13.76 -13.37 22.48
CA VAL A 284 12.30 -13.35 22.39
C VAL A 284 11.84 -13.73 20.99
N ILE A 285 12.38 -13.13 19.93
CA ILE A 285 11.98 -13.43 18.54
C ILE A 285 12.40 -14.85 18.13
N ASP A 286 13.61 -15.27 18.49
CA ASP A 286 14.10 -16.62 18.30
C ASP A 286 13.21 -17.65 18.99
N SER A 287 12.69 -17.35 20.19
CA SER A 287 11.71 -18.25 20.84
C SER A 287 10.38 -18.38 20.07
N VAL A 288 10.08 -17.43 19.17
CA VAL A 288 8.90 -17.46 18.28
C VAL A 288 9.17 -18.24 17.00
N VAL A 289 10.40 -18.16 16.48
CA VAL A 289 10.78 -18.67 15.15
C VAL A 289 11.48 -20.04 15.21
N LYS A 290 12.23 -20.32 16.29
CA LYS A 290 13.09 -21.50 16.44
C LYS A 290 12.61 -22.37 17.60
N ASP A 291 12.43 -23.67 17.34
CA ASP A 291 12.02 -24.64 18.35
C ASP A 291 13.09 -24.79 19.46
N GLY A 292 12.64 -24.82 20.72
CA GLY A 292 13.49 -25.11 21.89
C GLY A 292 14.15 -23.90 22.57
N ILE A 293 14.03 -22.69 22.02
CA ILE A 293 14.56 -21.47 22.66
C ILE A 293 13.52 -20.90 23.64
N SER A 294 13.93 -20.68 24.89
CA SER A 294 13.09 -20.08 25.93
C SER A 294 13.44 -18.60 26.11
N CYS A 295 12.43 -17.74 26.19
CA CYS A 295 12.55 -16.31 26.50
C CYS A 295 11.96 -15.93 27.87
N GLY A 296 11.75 -16.92 28.75
CA GLY A 296 11.09 -16.70 30.05
C GLY A 296 11.77 -15.64 30.93
N GLU A 297 13.09 -15.57 30.92
CA GLU A 297 13.86 -14.55 31.64
C GLU A 297 13.61 -13.14 31.09
N ASP A 298 13.51 -13.00 29.76
CA ASP A 298 13.23 -11.71 29.11
C ASP A 298 11.82 -11.23 29.45
N LEU A 299 10.84 -12.13 29.37
CA LEU A 299 9.45 -11.82 29.72
C LEU A 299 9.31 -11.50 31.21
N PHE A 300 10.09 -12.17 32.07
CA PHE A 300 10.15 -11.85 33.49
C PHE A 300 10.76 -10.47 33.75
N ALA A 301 11.84 -10.11 33.04
CA ALA A 301 12.42 -8.76 33.12
C ALA A 301 11.43 -7.69 32.65
N VAL A 302 10.71 -7.93 31.54
CA VAL A 302 9.65 -7.05 31.05
C VAL A 302 8.51 -6.91 32.07
N GLU A 303 8.06 -8.02 32.65
CA GLU A 303 7.00 -7.99 33.65
C GLU A 303 7.43 -7.21 34.90
N ASN A 304 8.67 -7.39 35.36
CA ASN A 304 9.21 -6.64 36.48
C ASN A 304 9.38 -5.16 36.19
N LEU A 305 9.79 -4.77 34.97
CA LEU A 305 9.81 -3.38 34.56
C LEU A 305 8.42 -2.76 34.62
N ILE A 306 7.40 -3.45 34.10
CA ILE A 306 6.02 -2.95 34.10
C ILE A 306 5.50 -2.82 35.54
N ASN A 307 5.77 -3.80 36.39
CA ASN A 307 5.39 -3.71 37.81
C ASN A 307 6.13 -2.58 38.51
N HIS A 308 7.43 -2.40 38.27
CA HIS A 308 8.21 -1.31 38.83
C HIS A 308 7.66 0.07 38.42
N VAL A 309 7.29 0.25 37.14
CA VAL A 309 6.66 1.48 36.64
C VAL A 309 5.36 1.78 37.39
N ILE A 310 4.53 0.76 37.62
CA ILE A 310 3.26 0.89 38.34
C ILE A 310 3.50 1.18 39.83
N ASP A 311 4.31 0.37 40.50
CA ASP A 311 4.51 0.41 41.95
C ASP A 311 5.20 1.70 42.40
N ASN A 312 6.05 2.28 41.56
CA ASN A 312 6.74 3.55 41.83
C ASN A 312 5.99 4.75 41.24
N GLY A 313 4.81 4.55 40.63
CA GLY A 313 3.99 5.63 40.07
C GLY A 313 4.70 6.44 38.98
N ILE A 314 5.56 5.80 38.18
CA ILE A 314 6.29 6.47 37.10
C ILE A 314 5.28 6.87 36.03
N GLU A 315 5.18 8.18 35.77
CA GLU A 315 4.20 8.72 34.83
C GLU A 315 4.51 8.29 33.39
N ILE A 316 3.47 7.91 32.66
CA ILE A 316 3.54 7.58 31.24
C ILE A 316 2.57 8.43 30.41
N PRO A 317 2.75 8.56 29.08
CA PRO A 317 1.75 9.18 28.23
C PRO A 317 0.41 8.42 28.22
N LYS A 318 -0.69 9.17 28.17
CA LYS A 318 -2.06 8.63 28.13
C LYS A 318 -2.26 7.73 26.92
N CYS A 319 -1.68 8.09 25.79
CA CYS A 319 -1.81 7.37 24.53
C CYS A 319 -1.19 5.96 24.55
N LEU A 320 -0.39 5.61 25.58
CA LEU A 320 0.17 4.27 25.74
C LEU A 320 -0.59 3.40 26.75
N LEU A 321 -1.68 3.87 27.36
CA LEU A 321 -2.39 3.11 28.40
C LEU A 321 -2.89 1.74 27.93
N SER A 322 -3.33 1.59 26.68
CA SER A 322 -3.76 0.28 26.16
C SER A 322 -2.65 -0.75 25.97
N ARG A 323 -1.39 -0.31 26.01
CA ARG A 323 -0.23 -1.19 25.93
C ARG A 323 -0.07 -2.03 27.19
N PHE A 324 -0.77 -1.65 28.27
CA PHE A 324 -0.96 -2.42 29.47
C PHE A 324 -2.18 -3.33 29.34
N SER A 325 -2.11 -4.48 30.01
CA SER A 325 -3.26 -5.36 30.19
C SER A 325 -4.38 -4.63 30.91
N GLU A 326 -5.64 -4.95 30.61
CA GLU A 326 -6.82 -4.25 31.14
C GLU A 326 -6.77 -4.10 32.67
N LYS A 327 -6.39 -5.17 33.37
CA LYS A 327 -6.25 -5.20 34.84
C LYS A 327 -5.20 -4.22 35.40
N ARG A 328 -4.20 -3.83 34.59
CA ARG A 328 -3.12 -2.92 34.99
C ARG A 328 -3.43 -1.47 34.64
N ARG A 329 -4.32 -1.18 33.68
CA ARG A 329 -4.61 0.18 33.20
C ARG A 329 -5.05 1.13 34.32
N GLU A 330 -5.86 0.65 35.25
CA GLU A 330 -6.36 1.47 36.37
C GLU A 330 -5.28 1.83 37.39
N LYS A 331 -4.16 1.09 37.42
CA LYS A 331 -3.07 1.28 38.38
C LYS A 331 -1.95 2.17 37.85
N VAL A 332 -1.97 2.46 36.55
CA VAL A 332 -0.91 3.20 35.87
C VAL A 332 -1.15 4.69 36.05
N VAL A 333 -0.11 5.42 36.46
CA VAL A 333 -0.15 6.88 36.58
C VAL A 333 0.11 7.50 35.20
N VAL A 334 -0.81 8.36 34.77
CA VAL A 334 -0.74 9.01 33.46
C VAL A 334 -0.30 10.46 33.63
N ALA A 335 0.72 10.86 32.87
CA ALA A 335 1.20 12.24 32.82
C ALA A 335 0.09 13.18 32.29
N LYS A 336 -0.07 14.35 32.91
CA LYS A 336 -1.10 15.33 32.49
C LYS A 336 -0.81 15.97 31.13
N SER A 337 0.46 16.13 30.76
CA SER A 337 0.88 16.73 29.49
C SER A 337 2.19 16.11 29.01
N HIS A 338 2.11 14.92 28.45
CA HIS A 338 3.29 14.24 27.90
C HIS A 338 3.56 14.72 26.45
N PRO A 339 4.82 14.93 26.02
CA PRO A 339 5.14 15.30 24.63
C PRO A 339 4.61 14.31 23.58
N VAL A 340 4.53 13.03 23.93
CA VAL A 340 3.97 11.98 23.04
C VAL A 340 2.45 12.14 22.86
N ASP A 341 1.72 12.56 23.90
CA ASP A 341 0.29 12.85 23.80
C ASP A 341 0.05 14.07 22.91
N GLN A 342 0.84 15.14 23.10
CA GLN A 342 0.79 16.33 22.24
C GLN A 342 1.13 16.01 20.78
N LEU A 343 2.09 15.10 20.55
CA LEU A 343 2.41 14.63 19.21
C LEU A 343 1.24 13.89 18.56
N LEU A 344 0.54 13.03 19.32
CA LEU A 344 -0.65 12.34 18.83
C LEU A 344 -1.76 13.34 18.51
N GLU A 345 -2.03 14.30 19.41
CA GLU A 345 -3.00 15.38 19.18
C GLU A 345 -2.68 16.18 17.91
N ALA A 346 -1.41 16.50 17.68
CA ALA A 346 -0.97 17.20 16.48
C ALA A 346 -1.17 16.37 15.20
N VAL A 347 -0.95 15.06 15.24
CA VAL A 347 -1.23 14.15 14.11
C VAL A 347 -2.74 14.06 13.85
N VAL A 348 -3.54 13.91 14.90
CA VAL A 348 -5.01 13.89 14.80
C VAL A 348 -5.53 15.21 14.22
N PHE A 349 -4.96 16.34 14.63
CA PHE A 349 -5.28 17.65 14.06
C PHE A 349 -4.99 17.71 12.56
N LEU A 350 -3.82 17.23 12.11
CA LEU A 350 -3.48 17.18 10.68
C LEU A 350 -4.46 16.31 9.89
N VAL A 351 -4.83 15.14 10.42
CA VAL A 351 -5.81 14.25 9.80
C VAL A 351 -7.18 14.93 9.70
N ASN A 352 -7.65 15.58 10.76
CA ASN A 352 -8.93 16.30 10.76
C ASN A 352 -8.94 17.52 9.83
N ALA A 353 -7.80 18.21 9.70
CA ALA A 353 -7.64 19.31 8.76
C ALA A 353 -7.73 18.81 7.31
N ALA A 354 -7.03 17.72 6.99
CA ALA A 354 -7.08 17.10 5.67
C ALA A 354 -8.46 16.48 5.36
N ASP A 355 -9.13 15.88 6.35
CA ASP A 355 -10.51 15.41 6.25
C ASP A 355 -11.44 16.55 5.78
N LYS A 356 -11.33 17.71 6.44
CA LYS A 356 -12.17 18.88 6.11
C LYS A 356 -11.84 19.44 4.72
N GLU A 357 -10.57 19.45 4.32
CA GLU A 357 -10.14 19.87 3.00
C GLU A 357 -10.71 18.96 1.90
N ILE A 358 -10.58 17.64 2.08
CA ILE A 358 -10.96 16.65 1.07
C ILE A 358 -12.47 16.42 1.05
N LEU A 359 -13.09 16.15 2.20
CA LEU A 359 -14.50 15.75 2.29
C LEU A 359 -15.46 16.92 2.52
N GLY A 360 -14.96 18.07 2.96
CA GLY A 360 -15.76 19.19 3.43
C GLY A 360 -16.29 18.98 4.85
N SER A 361 -17.19 19.86 5.29
CA SER A 361 -17.85 19.74 6.61
C SER A 361 -19.29 20.25 6.55
N GLY A 362 -20.08 19.97 7.58
CA GLY A 362 -21.50 20.35 7.61
C GLY A 362 -22.38 19.46 6.72
N SER A 363 -23.62 19.87 6.51
CA SER A 363 -24.66 19.06 5.88
C SER A 363 -25.32 19.79 4.72
N VAL A 364 -25.39 19.13 3.55
CA VAL A 364 -26.11 19.66 2.37
C VAL A 364 -27.56 19.95 2.74
N SER A 365 -28.21 19.02 3.45
CA SER A 365 -29.64 19.13 3.79
C SER A 365 -29.98 20.25 4.77
N LYS A 366 -28.99 20.77 5.51
CA LYS A 366 -29.16 21.91 6.44
C LYS A 366 -28.67 23.24 5.85
N GLY A 367 -28.21 23.26 4.60
CA GLY A 367 -27.67 24.45 3.94
C GLY A 367 -26.40 25.01 4.59
N ASN A 368 -25.74 24.24 5.47
CA ASN A 368 -24.54 24.67 6.20
C ASN A 368 -23.28 23.90 5.77
N ARG A 369 -23.29 23.34 4.56
CA ARG A 369 -22.16 22.60 4.02
C ARG A 369 -21.04 23.56 3.63
N VAL A 370 -19.85 23.29 4.15
CA VAL A 370 -18.59 23.82 3.66
C VAL A 370 -18.05 22.80 2.65
N ALA A 371 -17.96 23.21 1.39
CA ALA A 371 -17.50 22.35 0.30
C ALA A 371 -16.03 21.93 0.50
N GLY A 372 -15.75 20.66 0.29
CA GLY A 372 -14.41 20.11 0.15
C GLY A 372 -14.03 19.90 -1.31
N ILE A 373 -12.91 19.23 -1.55
CA ILE A 373 -12.49 18.84 -2.91
C ILE A 373 -13.47 17.85 -3.53
N ILE A 374 -14.05 16.96 -2.73
CA ILE A 374 -15.05 15.98 -3.14
C ILE A 374 -16.29 16.60 -3.81
N ASP A 375 -16.62 17.86 -3.49
CA ASP A 375 -17.74 18.58 -4.08
C ASP A 375 -17.44 19.11 -5.49
N LYS A 376 -16.18 19.00 -5.94
CA LYS A 376 -15.69 19.50 -7.24
C LYS A 376 -15.37 18.37 -8.22
N CYS A 377 -15.73 17.13 -7.91
CA CYS A 377 -15.54 16.00 -8.81
C CYS A 377 -16.26 16.24 -10.15
N ASP A 378 -15.56 16.06 -11.27
CA ASP A 378 -16.11 16.23 -12.61
C ASP A 378 -16.82 14.95 -13.08
N ILE A 379 -18.03 14.75 -12.55
CA ILE A 379 -18.84 13.57 -12.80
C ILE A 379 -19.36 13.58 -14.26
N PRO A 380 -19.23 12.47 -15.02
CA PRO A 380 -19.75 12.33 -16.39
C PRO A 380 -21.29 12.22 -16.43
N ILE A 381 -21.99 13.28 -16.04
CA ILE A 381 -23.44 13.26 -15.91
C ILE A 381 -24.15 13.14 -17.27
N ILE A 382 -23.57 13.69 -18.33
CA ILE A 382 -24.18 13.72 -19.66
C ILE A 382 -24.29 12.29 -20.21
N GLU A 383 -23.21 11.53 -20.12
CA GLU A 383 -23.11 10.14 -20.57
C GLU A 383 -24.06 9.24 -19.76
N ILE A 384 -24.11 9.44 -18.43
CA ILE A 384 -25.05 8.73 -17.55
C ILE A 384 -26.50 9.09 -17.91
N ALA A 385 -26.81 10.37 -18.16
CA ALA A 385 -28.16 10.81 -18.52
C ALA A 385 -28.63 10.23 -19.86
N GLN A 386 -27.78 10.28 -20.89
CA GLN A 386 -28.09 9.75 -22.22
C GLN A 386 -28.38 8.24 -22.17
N SER A 387 -27.58 7.49 -21.42
CA SER A 387 -27.76 6.04 -21.28
C SER A 387 -28.95 5.63 -20.40
N ASN A 388 -29.51 6.57 -19.63
CA ASN A 388 -30.64 6.37 -18.72
C ASN A 388 -31.99 6.78 -19.33
N PHE A 389 -31.99 7.31 -20.56
CA PHE A 389 -33.22 7.64 -21.28
C PHE A 389 -34.08 6.38 -21.47
N ASP A 390 -35.39 6.50 -21.24
CA ASP A 390 -36.38 5.41 -21.32
C ASP A 390 -36.04 4.15 -20.49
N ASN A 391 -35.33 4.31 -19.36
CA ASN A 391 -34.99 3.19 -18.50
C ASN A 391 -36.26 2.51 -17.92
N PRO A 392 -36.54 1.24 -18.27
CA PRO A 392 -37.78 0.57 -17.88
C PRO A 392 -37.84 0.26 -16.37
N MET A 393 -36.71 0.30 -15.67
CA MET A 393 -36.64 0.06 -14.23
C MET A 393 -36.72 1.33 -13.38
N HIS A 394 -36.97 2.50 -13.98
CA HIS A 394 -36.95 3.79 -13.28
C HIS A 394 -37.85 3.81 -12.03
N ASP A 395 -39.11 3.41 -12.15
CA ASP A 395 -40.06 3.45 -11.02
C ASP A 395 -39.62 2.55 -9.85
N LYS A 396 -39.10 1.37 -10.17
CA LYS A 396 -38.57 0.42 -9.18
C LYS A 396 -37.31 0.98 -8.52
N ALA A 397 -36.39 1.53 -9.32
CA ALA A 397 -35.19 2.18 -8.82
C ALA A 397 -35.54 3.32 -7.85
N MET A 398 -36.48 4.19 -8.22
CA MET A 398 -36.90 5.31 -7.36
C MET A 398 -37.58 4.86 -6.07
N SER A 399 -38.35 3.77 -6.12
CA SER A 399 -38.95 3.18 -4.93
C SER A 399 -37.88 2.70 -3.94
N LEU A 400 -36.90 1.92 -4.41
CA LEU A 400 -35.79 1.42 -3.60
C LEU A 400 -34.94 2.56 -3.02
N LEU A 401 -34.60 3.56 -3.85
CA LEU A 401 -33.83 4.74 -3.43
C LEU A 401 -34.55 5.54 -2.35
N LYS A 402 -35.86 5.77 -2.51
CA LYS A 402 -36.70 6.46 -1.50
C LYS A 402 -36.75 5.67 -0.20
N SER A 403 -36.88 4.34 -0.27
CA SER A 403 -36.86 3.48 0.92
C SER A 403 -35.53 3.57 1.66
N TYR A 404 -34.41 3.42 0.95
CA TYR A 404 -33.07 3.54 1.52
C TYR A 404 -32.85 4.92 2.18
N ASN A 405 -33.16 6.00 1.47
CA ASN A 405 -33.00 7.36 1.98
C ASN A 405 -33.88 7.63 3.20
N ARG A 406 -35.10 7.08 3.24
CA ARG A 406 -36.00 7.18 4.39
C ARG A 406 -35.42 6.46 5.61
N GLN A 407 -34.94 5.22 5.45
CA GLN A 407 -34.32 4.47 6.53
C GLN A 407 -33.07 5.19 7.07
N MET A 408 -32.23 5.71 6.18
CA MET A 408 -31.05 6.48 6.55
C MET A 408 -31.42 7.74 7.33
N ALA A 409 -32.44 8.49 6.89
CA ALA A 409 -32.92 9.67 7.59
C ALA A 409 -33.44 9.35 9.00
N ILE A 410 -34.20 8.26 9.15
CA ILE A 410 -34.69 7.79 10.46
C ILE A 410 -33.53 7.45 11.40
N LEU A 411 -32.50 6.75 10.91
CA LEU A 411 -31.31 6.41 11.70
C LEU A 411 -30.54 7.67 12.12
N LEU A 412 -30.32 8.61 11.19
CA LEU A 412 -29.58 9.83 11.49
C LEU A 412 -30.32 10.72 12.49
N ASP A 413 -31.66 10.75 12.44
CA ASP A 413 -32.49 11.51 13.37
C ASP A 413 -32.55 10.86 14.76
N SER A 414 -32.69 9.54 14.84
CA SER A 414 -32.76 8.81 16.12
C SER A 414 -31.45 8.85 16.91
N THR A 415 -30.32 9.08 16.23
CA THR A 415 -28.99 9.13 16.84
C THR A 415 -28.48 10.54 17.13
N LYS A 416 -29.22 11.59 16.75
CA LYS A 416 -28.71 12.99 16.77
C LYS A 416 -28.39 13.55 18.17
N ASN A 417 -29.04 13.03 19.21
CA ASN A 417 -28.90 13.51 20.59
C ASN A 417 -28.01 12.62 21.47
N LEU A 418 -27.41 11.57 20.90
CA LEU A 418 -26.53 10.67 21.63
C LEU A 418 -25.13 11.27 21.79
N GLU A 419 -24.41 10.81 22.82
CA GLU A 419 -22.97 11.07 22.98
C GLU A 419 -22.19 10.58 21.75
N ILE A 420 -21.04 11.21 21.46
CA ILE A 420 -20.30 11.00 20.20
C ILE A 420 -19.97 9.52 19.97
N ASP A 421 -19.39 8.86 20.98
CA ASP A 421 -18.97 7.46 20.86
C ASP A 421 -20.17 6.51 20.65
N GLU A 422 -21.26 6.73 21.38
CA GLU A 422 -22.50 5.94 21.26
C GLU A 422 -23.19 6.18 19.91
N ARG A 423 -23.20 7.43 19.46
CA ARG A 423 -23.75 7.86 18.17
C ARG A 423 -23.02 7.18 17.02
N GLU A 424 -21.70 7.21 17.03
CA GLU A 424 -20.89 6.60 15.97
C GLU A 424 -21.08 5.08 15.92
N PHE A 425 -21.07 4.42 17.08
CA PHE A 425 -21.32 2.99 17.17
C PHE A 425 -22.69 2.61 16.61
N LYS A 426 -23.77 3.25 17.08
CA LYS A 426 -25.13 2.97 16.60
C LYS A 426 -25.33 3.30 15.12
N ARG A 427 -24.71 4.37 14.62
CA ARG A 427 -24.76 4.72 13.19
C ARG A 427 -24.06 3.68 12.34
N LYS A 428 -22.89 3.21 12.77
CA LYS A 428 -22.16 2.16 12.04
C LYS A 428 -23.02 0.92 11.86
N THR A 429 -23.50 0.33 12.96
CA THR A 429 -24.34 -0.88 12.93
C THR A 429 -25.67 -0.64 12.20
N GLY A 430 -26.27 0.54 12.38
CA GLY A 430 -27.50 0.90 11.68
C GLY A 430 -27.32 1.01 10.17
N ILE A 431 -26.22 1.62 9.71
CA ILE A 431 -25.89 1.75 8.28
C ILE A 431 -25.66 0.36 7.67
N GLU A 432 -24.88 -0.49 8.35
CA GLU A 432 -24.62 -1.87 7.92
C GLU A 432 -25.94 -2.64 7.72
N ASN A 433 -26.88 -2.54 8.67
CA ASN A 433 -28.19 -3.19 8.56
C ASN A 433 -29.04 -2.63 7.40
N ILE A 434 -29.03 -1.31 7.19
CA ILE A 434 -29.78 -0.68 6.08
C ILE A 434 -29.19 -1.11 4.73
N GLN A 435 -27.86 -1.16 4.62
CA GLN A 435 -27.17 -1.64 3.42
C GLN A 435 -27.51 -3.10 3.16
N GLN A 436 -27.45 -3.96 4.19
CA GLN A 436 -27.86 -5.36 4.09
C GLN A 436 -29.30 -5.52 3.56
N ASN A 437 -30.26 -4.80 4.13
CA ASN A 437 -31.65 -4.84 3.67
C ASN A 437 -31.81 -4.41 2.20
N LEU A 438 -31.03 -3.42 1.77
CA LEU A 438 -31.00 -3.00 0.37
C LEU A 438 -30.45 -4.11 -0.52
N LEU A 439 -29.33 -4.73 -0.14
CA LEU A 439 -28.72 -5.81 -0.92
C LEU A 439 -29.63 -7.03 -1.04
N VAL A 440 -30.35 -7.38 0.03
CA VAL A 440 -31.40 -8.41 0.00
C VAL A 440 -32.50 -8.03 -0.99
N SER A 441 -33.00 -6.79 -0.95
CA SER A 441 -34.00 -6.32 -1.92
C SER A 441 -33.49 -6.34 -3.36
N MET A 442 -32.20 -6.06 -3.56
CA MET A 442 -31.56 -6.10 -4.87
C MET A 442 -31.33 -7.53 -5.38
N SER A 443 -31.33 -8.56 -4.51
CA SER A 443 -31.15 -9.97 -4.91
C SER A 443 -32.37 -10.56 -5.64
N GLU A 444 -33.51 -9.87 -5.63
CA GLU A 444 -34.70 -10.23 -6.41
C GLU A 444 -34.52 -9.94 -7.91
N TYR A 445 -33.50 -9.17 -8.28
CA TYR A 445 -33.26 -8.69 -9.63
C TYR A 445 -32.00 -9.33 -10.22
N ASN A 446 -32.02 -9.58 -11.53
CA ASN A 446 -30.84 -10.08 -12.24
C ASN A 446 -29.82 -8.97 -12.53
N ASN A 447 -28.63 -9.32 -13.02
CA ASN A 447 -27.53 -8.36 -13.23
C ASN A 447 -27.88 -7.22 -14.21
N GLU A 448 -28.67 -7.48 -15.26
CA GLU A 448 -29.09 -6.45 -16.22
C GLU A 448 -30.06 -5.46 -15.56
N GLU A 449 -31.04 -5.98 -14.81
CA GLU A 449 -32.00 -5.18 -14.07
C GLU A 449 -31.33 -4.34 -12.98
N ARG A 450 -30.38 -4.93 -12.25
CA ARG A 450 -29.57 -4.23 -11.24
C ARG A 450 -28.75 -3.11 -11.86
N SER A 451 -28.13 -3.35 -13.02
CA SER A 451 -27.40 -2.33 -13.80
C SER A 451 -28.31 -1.16 -14.20
N LEU A 452 -29.55 -1.45 -14.64
CA LEU A 452 -30.55 -0.42 -14.92
C LEU A 452 -31.00 0.34 -13.67
N ILE A 453 -31.14 -0.34 -12.52
CA ILE A 453 -31.51 0.29 -11.24
C ILE A 453 -30.42 1.28 -10.80
N VAL A 454 -29.16 0.85 -10.74
CA VAL A 454 -28.06 1.72 -10.31
C VAL A 454 -27.80 2.85 -11.31
N LYS A 455 -28.07 2.64 -12.60
CA LYS A 455 -28.05 3.71 -13.61
C LYS A 455 -29.04 4.83 -13.30
N SER A 456 -30.28 4.47 -12.96
CA SER A 456 -31.29 5.44 -12.53
C SER A 456 -30.86 6.16 -11.25
N TRP A 457 -30.29 5.46 -10.28
CA TRP A 457 -29.76 6.08 -9.06
C TRP A 457 -28.62 7.05 -9.35
N ALA A 458 -27.65 6.65 -10.18
CA ALA A 458 -26.50 7.47 -10.54
C ALA A 458 -26.95 8.80 -11.17
N TYR A 459 -27.87 8.75 -12.13
CA TYR A 459 -28.44 9.95 -12.73
C TYR A 459 -29.12 10.86 -11.69
N GLU A 460 -29.99 10.30 -10.86
CA GLU A 460 -30.76 11.07 -9.87
C GLU A 460 -29.90 11.69 -8.76
N ILE A 461 -28.82 11.01 -8.39
CA ILE A 461 -27.88 11.48 -7.38
C ILE A 461 -26.98 12.58 -7.96
N TYR A 462 -26.38 12.33 -9.13
CA TYR A 462 -25.38 13.22 -9.70
C TYR A 462 -25.95 14.47 -10.34
N LYS A 463 -27.24 14.49 -10.72
CA LYS A 463 -27.90 15.72 -11.21
C LYS A 463 -28.16 16.77 -10.15
N GLY A 464 -28.09 16.41 -8.86
CA GLY A 464 -28.39 17.31 -7.76
C GLY A 464 -27.17 17.73 -6.96
N GLU A 465 -27.34 18.74 -6.10
CA GLU A 465 -26.33 19.20 -5.12
C GLU A 465 -25.94 18.13 -4.08
N LYS A 466 -26.61 16.97 -4.11
CA LYS A 466 -26.36 15.80 -3.28
C LYS A 466 -25.46 14.76 -3.96
N ALA A 467 -24.78 15.11 -5.06
CA ALA A 467 -23.82 14.24 -5.74
C ALA A 467 -22.76 13.65 -4.78
N VAL A 468 -22.39 14.40 -3.75
CA VAL A 468 -21.50 13.92 -2.68
C VAL A 468 -22.13 12.86 -1.77
N HIS A 469 -23.40 12.51 -1.88
CA HIS A 469 -24.06 11.47 -1.08
C HIS A 469 -24.35 10.21 -1.91
N ASP A 470 -23.42 9.86 -2.79
CA ASP A 470 -23.45 8.71 -3.70
C ASP A 470 -23.09 7.36 -3.07
N SER A 471 -23.00 7.27 -1.74
CA SER A 471 -22.56 6.04 -1.05
C SER A 471 -23.43 4.82 -1.34
N ILE A 472 -24.70 5.01 -1.73
CA ILE A 472 -25.59 3.92 -2.14
C ILE A 472 -25.12 3.23 -3.43
N LEU A 473 -24.39 3.94 -4.31
CA LEU A 473 -23.82 3.37 -5.52
C LEU A 473 -22.59 2.52 -5.23
N TRP A 474 -21.94 2.72 -4.08
CA TRP A 474 -20.63 2.15 -3.78
C TRP A 474 -20.66 1.23 -2.55
N ILE A 475 -21.70 0.40 -2.42
CA ILE A 475 -21.80 -0.60 -1.35
C ILE A 475 -21.07 -1.87 -1.82
N SER A 476 -20.11 -2.34 -1.02
CA SER A 476 -19.40 -3.60 -1.26
C SER A 476 -20.32 -4.81 -1.14
N SER A 477 -19.93 -5.92 -1.76
CA SER A 477 -20.57 -7.22 -1.57
C SER A 477 -20.45 -7.70 -0.12
N ASP A 478 -21.46 -8.45 0.34
CA ASP A 478 -21.48 -9.02 1.69
C ASP A 478 -21.98 -10.47 1.64
N GLY A 479 -21.07 -11.40 1.95
CA GLY A 479 -21.31 -12.83 1.80
C GLY A 479 -21.73 -13.17 0.36
N ASN A 480 -22.93 -13.74 0.21
CA ASN A 480 -23.49 -14.14 -1.09
C ASN A 480 -24.26 -13.01 -1.79
N LEU A 481 -24.37 -11.83 -1.18
CA LEU A 481 -25.10 -10.71 -1.76
C LEU A 481 -24.15 -9.82 -2.56
N ARG A 482 -24.40 -9.73 -3.88
CA ARG A 482 -23.71 -8.81 -4.77
C ARG A 482 -23.92 -7.37 -4.33
N GLY A 483 -22.84 -6.60 -4.20
CA GLY A 483 -22.85 -5.19 -3.82
C GLY A 483 -23.27 -4.28 -4.98
N THR A 484 -23.91 -3.14 -4.66
CA THR A 484 -24.28 -2.13 -5.67
C THR A 484 -23.07 -1.45 -6.30
N GLY A 485 -21.91 -1.51 -5.65
CA GLY A 485 -20.64 -1.05 -6.19
C GLY A 485 -20.23 -1.79 -7.45
N GLU A 486 -20.39 -3.11 -7.46
CA GLU A 486 -20.08 -3.94 -8.63
C GLU A 486 -21.06 -3.67 -9.77
N ASP A 487 -22.36 -3.54 -9.45
CA ASP A 487 -23.37 -3.14 -10.42
C ASP A 487 -23.08 -1.76 -11.03
N THR A 488 -22.60 -0.82 -10.21
CA THR A 488 -22.24 0.53 -10.66
C THR A 488 -21.01 0.51 -11.57
N ILE A 489 -19.99 -0.30 -11.25
CA ILE A 489 -18.84 -0.50 -12.12
C ILE A 489 -19.31 -1.06 -13.46
N ASP A 490 -20.06 -2.16 -13.47
CA ASP A 490 -20.56 -2.76 -14.71
C ASP A 490 -21.42 -1.77 -15.52
N MET A 491 -22.25 -0.98 -14.84
CA MET A 491 -23.04 0.06 -15.47
C MET A 491 -22.15 1.11 -16.14
N LEU A 492 -21.15 1.67 -15.44
CA LEU A 492 -20.23 2.65 -16.00
C LEU A 492 -19.42 2.08 -17.16
N ASN A 493 -19.06 0.80 -17.08
CA ASN A 493 -18.42 0.08 -18.17
C ASN A 493 -19.30 0.05 -19.43
N ASN A 494 -20.59 -0.28 -19.26
CA ASN A 494 -21.55 -0.32 -20.36
C ASN A 494 -21.86 1.07 -20.95
N VAL A 495 -21.70 2.14 -20.18
CA VAL A 495 -21.82 3.53 -20.65
C VAL A 495 -20.56 3.97 -21.43
N GLY A 496 -19.49 3.18 -21.41
CA GLY A 496 -18.21 3.52 -22.06
C GLY A 496 -17.34 4.46 -21.23
N LEU A 497 -17.57 4.53 -19.92
CA LEU A 497 -16.77 5.31 -18.98
C LEU A 497 -15.60 4.50 -18.38
N SER A 498 -15.45 3.25 -18.83
CA SER A 498 -14.42 2.29 -18.44
C SER A 498 -13.93 1.54 -19.68
N GLU A 499 -12.73 0.96 -19.62
CA GLU A 499 -12.28 -0.01 -20.62
C GLU A 499 -12.17 -1.42 -20.00
N LYS A 500 -12.98 -2.37 -20.51
CA LYS A 500 -12.77 -3.80 -20.22
C LYS A 500 -11.68 -4.36 -21.12
N ARG A 501 -10.45 -4.50 -20.60
CA ARG A 501 -9.61 -5.72 -20.76
C ARG A 501 -8.25 -5.64 -20.09
N ILE A 502 -7.95 -6.72 -19.36
CA ILE A 502 -6.61 -7.29 -19.21
C ILE A 502 -6.20 -7.79 -20.59
N ASN A 503 -5.22 -7.14 -21.20
CA ASN A 503 -4.25 -7.73 -22.10
C ASN A 503 -3.02 -6.86 -21.91
N HIS A 504 -1.93 -7.44 -21.40
CA HIS A 504 -0.65 -6.81 -21.10
C HIS A 504 -0.49 -5.40 -21.67
N VAL A 505 -0.76 -4.39 -20.82
CA VAL A 505 -0.50 -3.01 -21.17
C VAL A 505 0.92 -2.73 -20.71
N GLU A 506 1.85 -2.79 -21.67
CA GLU A 506 3.07 -2.00 -21.62
C GLU A 506 2.70 -0.57 -21.21
N GLU A 507 3.43 -0.04 -20.23
CA GLU A 507 3.28 1.31 -19.69
C GLU A 507 2.88 2.31 -20.78
N LYS A 508 1.62 2.78 -20.76
CA LYS A 508 1.26 4.04 -21.40
C LYS A 508 2.02 5.14 -20.65
N ARG A 509 3.24 5.43 -21.10
CA ARG A 509 3.99 6.62 -20.70
C ARG A 509 3.19 7.83 -21.18
N ASN A 510 2.89 8.71 -20.21
CA ASN A 510 2.41 10.07 -20.37
C ASN A 510 2.44 10.62 -21.79
N GLU A 511 1.28 10.74 -22.45
CA GLU A 511 1.15 11.64 -23.58
C GLU A 511 -0.05 12.56 -23.41
N SER A 512 0.25 13.84 -23.53
CA SER A 512 -0.69 14.94 -23.66
C SER A 512 -1.74 14.65 -24.72
N SER A 513 -3.02 14.63 -24.33
CA SER A 513 -4.15 14.59 -25.24
C SER A 513 -4.07 15.78 -26.21
N GLY A 514 -3.77 15.48 -27.47
CA GLY A 514 -3.54 16.47 -28.51
C GLY A 514 -4.08 16.00 -29.84
N PHE A 515 -4.70 16.94 -30.56
CA PHE A 515 -5.01 16.80 -31.98
C PHE A 515 -3.83 17.34 -32.79
N TYR A 516 -3.24 16.52 -33.64
CA TYR A 516 -2.07 16.88 -34.45
C TYR A 516 -2.40 16.76 -35.93
N ASN A 517 -2.22 17.82 -36.72
CA ASN A 517 -2.41 17.74 -38.16
C ASN A 517 -1.04 17.68 -38.85
N ILE A 518 -0.51 16.48 -39.08
CA ILE A 518 0.85 16.25 -39.59
C ILE A 518 0.92 16.17 -41.12
N ARG A 519 2.08 16.47 -41.70
CA ARG A 519 2.38 16.13 -43.10
C ARG A 519 3.27 14.90 -43.14
N VAL A 520 2.92 13.92 -43.96
CA VAL A 520 3.81 12.79 -44.28
C VAL A 520 4.20 12.81 -45.74
N TRP A 521 5.38 12.27 -46.05
CA TRP A 521 5.86 12.16 -47.43
C TRP A 521 6.63 10.86 -47.67
N SER A 522 6.66 10.44 -48.93
CA SER A 522 7.41 9.27 -49.41
C SER A 522 8.22 9.62 -50.65
N LYS A 523 9.19 8.77 -51.01
CA LYS A 523 9.88 8.86 -52.31
C LYS A 523 8.95 8.45 -53.46
N GLU A 524 7.95 7.62 -53.16
CA GLU A 524 6.92 7.18 -54.10
C GLU A 524 5.69 8.09 -54.04
N SER A 525 4.86 8.04 -55.08
CA SER A 525 3.62 8.81 -55.13
C SER A 525 2.67 8.36 -54.02
N LEU A 526 2.12 9.32 -53.29
CA LEU A 526 1.32 9.07 -52.11
C LEU A 526 -0.06 9.70 -52.29
N SER A 527 -1.10 8.87 -52.36
CA SER A 527 -2.50 9.27 -52.42
C SER A 527 -3.22 8.97 -51.10
N GLN A 528 -4.29 9.72 -50.82
CA GLN A 528 -5.13 9.51 -49.63
C GLN A 528 -5.70 8.08 -49.56
N GLU A 529 -5.95 7.46 -50.72
CA GLU A 529 -6.49 6.11 -50.86
C GLU A 529 -5.57 5.03 -50.27
N LEU A 530 -4.26 5.29 -50.20
CA LEU A 530 -3.28 4.36 -49.62
C LEU A 530 -3.41 4.22 -48.09
N LEU A 531 -4.12 5.14 -47.43
CA LEU A 531 -4.35 5.13 -45.99
C LEU A 531 -5.81 4.85 -45.63
N ASN A 532 -6.66 4.58 -46.63
CA ASN A 532 -8.05 4.18 -46.40
C ASN A 532 -8.10 2.82 -45.67
N GLY A 533 -8.79 2.78 -44.53
CA GLY A 533 -8.92 1.58 -43.71
C GLY A 533 -7.80 1.38 -42.67
N VAL A 534 -6.84 2.31 -42.55
CA VAL A 534 -5.88 2.31 -41.45
C VAL A 534 -6.44 3.14 -40.29
N GLU A 535 -6.78 2.49 -39.18
CA GLU A 535 -7.39 3.15 -38.02
C GLU A 535 -6.38 3.84 -37.12
N SER A 536 -5.16 3.30 -37.03
CA SER A 536 -4.09 3.81 -36.18
C SER A 536 -2.71 3.77 -36.83
N VAL A 537 -1.84 4.67 -36.39
CA VAL A 537 -0.46 4.81 -36.85
C VAL A 537 0.48 5.02 -35.68
N GLN A 538 1.71 4.56 -35.83
CA GLN A 538 2.75 4.72 -34.82
C GLN A 538 3.79 5.75 -35.29
N VAL A 539 4.07 6.75 -34.47
CA VAL A 539 5.15 7.71 -34.69
C VAL A 539 6.38 7.24 -33.90
N VAL A 540 7.52 7.11 -34.59
CA VAL A 540 8.81 6.77 -33.97
C VAL A 540 9.88 7.68 -34.57
N GLY A 541 10.36 8.64 -33.79
CA GLY A 541 11.32 9.65 -34.20
C GLY A 541 10.80 10.55 -35.33
N ARG A 542 11.28 10.31 -36.55
CA ARG A 542 10.87 11.05 -37.77
C ARG A 542 10.06 10.20 -38.76
N GLU A 543 9.67 9.01 -38.33
CA GLU A 543 8.94 8.07 -39.15
C GLU A 543 7.51 7.88 -38.63
N LEU A 544 6.59 7.68 -39.56
CA LEU A 544 5.22 7.28 -39.28
C LEU A 544 4.98 5.91 -39.91
N LYS A 545 4.58 4.94 -39.08
CA LYS A 545 4.28 3.57 -39.48
C LYS A 545 2.78 3.35 -39.52
N ALA A 546 2.29 2.84 -40.65
CA ALA A 546 0.89 2.52 -40.89
C ALA A 546 0.80 1.08 -41.44
N GLY A 547 0.62 0.10 -40.55
CA GLY A 547 0.79 -1.32 -40.88
C GLY A 547 2.22 -1.59 -41.38
N ASP A 548 2.35 -2.24 -42.54
CA ASP A 548 3.65 -2.57 -43.15
C ASP A 548 4.33 -1.40 -43.87
N ARG A 549 3.75 -0.20 -43.83
CA ARG A 549 4.21 0.97 -44.59
C ARG A 549 4.87 2.00 -43.68
N ILE A 550 5.96 2.59 -44.16
CA ILE A 550 6.74 3.60 -43.45
C ILE A 550 6.77 4.90 -44.27
N PHE A 551 6.43 6.01 -43.63
CA PHE A 551 6.43 7.35 -44.21
C PHE A 551 7.33 8.27 -43.41
N ASN A 552 7.89 9.30 -44.07
CA ASN A 552 8.68 10.31 -43.40
C ASN A 552 7.78 11.45 -42.92
N LEU A 553 8.00 11.91 -41.69
CA LEU A 553 7.35 13.11 -41.17
C LEU A 553 7.97 14.37 -41.81
N GLY A 554 7.11 15.33 -42.14
CA GLY A 554 7.54 16.66 -42.57
C GLY A 554 8.15 17.45 -41.42
N ASP A 555 9.23 18.19 -41.69
CA ASP A 555 9.99 18.92 -40.67
C ASP A 555 9.19 20.01 -39.94
N GLU A 556 8.03 20.39 -40.45
CA GLU A 556 7.24 21.51 -39.92
C GLU A 556 6.45 21.18 -38.64
N ILE A 557 6.40 19.93 -38.16
CA ILE A 557 5.54 19.54 -37.04
C ILE A 557 6.25 18.60 -36.06
N LYS A 558 6.23 18.97 -34.77
CA LYS A 558 6.72 18.13 -33.68
C LYS A 558 5.57 17.32 -33.10
N VAL A 559 5.55 16.02 -33.38
CA VAL A 559 4.66 15.04 -32.74
C VAL A 559 5.52 14.10 -31.91
N ALA A 560 5.04 13.74 -30.72
CA ALA A 560 5.76 12.84 -29.81
C ALA A 560 5.67 11.39 -30.29
N ASP A 561 6.63 10.56 -29.86
CA ASP A 561 6.66 9.14 -30.22
C ASP A 561 5.53 8.40 -29.51
N GLY A 562 4.56 7.90 -30.28
CA GLY A 562 3.34 7.35 -29.73
C GLY A 562 2.44 6.72 -30.77
N VAL A 563 1.31 6.17 -30.33
CA VAL A 563 0.28 5.60 -31.21
C VAL A 563 -0.88 6.60 -31.32
N TYR A 564 -1.31 6.86 -32.54
CA TYR A 564 -2.32 7.86 -32.86
C TYR A 564 -3.41 7.26 -33.75
N SER A 565 -4.65 7.68 -33.53
CA SER A 565 -5.77 7.37 -34.43
C SER A 565 -5.80 8.34 -35.60
N ILE A 566 -6.04 7.83 -36.82
CA ILE A 566 -6.26 8.66 -38.00
C ILE A 566 -7.71 9.13 -37.99
N ARG A 567 -7.91 10.45 -38.00
CA ARG A 567 -9.24 11.08 -38.14
C ARG A 567 -9.56 11.45 -39.57
N GLU A 568 -8.56 11.98 -40.28
CA GLU A 568 -8.75 12.48 -41.64
C GLU A 568 -7.42 12.44 -42.40
N VAL A 569 -7.48 12.13 -43.69
CA VAL A 569 -6.34 12.21 -44.61
C VAL A 569 -6.73 13.14 -45.74
N THR A 570 -5.97 14.22 -45.94
CA THR A 570 -6.23 15.20 -47.00
C THR A 570 -5.01 15.36 -47.92
N PRO A 571 -5.21 15.67 -49.21
CA PRO A 571 -4.09 15.87 -50.12
C PRO A 571 -3.22 17.06 -49.70
N ALA A 572 -1.90 16.94 -49.81
CA ALA A 572 -1.01 18.05 -49.46
C ALA A 572 -0.83 19.00 -50.65
N TYR A 573 -0.89 20.31 -50.37
CA TYR A 573 -0.68 21.37 -51.36
C TYR A 573 0.60 22.17 -51.04
N SER A 574 1.28 22.64 -52.09
CA SER A 574 2.47 23.48 -51.98
C SER A 574 2.13 24.84 -51.37
N ARG A 575 2.71 25.17 -50.21
CA ARG A 575 2.57 26.50 -49.58
C ARG A 575 3.16 27.64 -50.43
N LYS A 576 4.11 27.35 -51.32
CA LYS A 576 4.73 28.36 -52.20
C LYS A 576 3.84 28.75 -53.38
N ASN A 577 3.07 27.79 -53.89
CA ASN A 577 2.31 27.94 -55.13
C ASN A 577 0.78 27.84 -54.94
N GLY A 578 0.29 27.75 -53.69
CA GLY A 578 -1.12 27.90 -53.26
C GLY A 578 -2.12 26.83 -53.73
N CYS A 579 -1.91 26.24 -54.91
CA CYS A 579 -2.88 25.37 -55.59
C CYS A 579 -2.23 24.14 -56.25
N GLN A 580 -0.91 23.96 -56.13
CA GLN A 580 -0.22 22.81 -56.73
C GLN A 580 -0.22 21.63 -55.76
N LEU A 581 -0.87 20.53 -56.18
CA LEU A 581 -0.89 19.27 -55.45
C LEU A 581 0.51 18.64 -55.37
N LEU A 582 0.90 18.22 -54.16
CA LEU A 582 2.15 17.49 -53.92
C LEU A 582 1.90 16.00 -54.10
N LYS A 583 2.39 15.43 -55.21
CA LYS A 583 2.15 14.02 -55.57
C LYS A 583 2.73 12.98 -54.60
N ASN A 584 3.63 13.41 -53.71
CA ASN A 584 4.38 12.54 -52.80
C ASN A 584 4.08 12.86 -51.33
N SER A 585 3.01 13.61 -51.03
CA SER A 585 2.72 14.05 -49.66
C SER A 585 1.22 14.16 -49.39
N VAL A 586 0.82 13.87 -48.16
CA VAL A 586 -0.55 14.09 -47.64
C VAL A 586 -0.49 14.68 -46.23
N TYR A 587 -1.58 15.31 -45.82
CA TYR A 587 -1.81 15.69 -44.43
C TYR A 587 -2.65 14.63 -43.73
N ILE A 588 -2.31 14.32 -42.48
CA ILE A 588 -3.01 13.36 -41.63
C ILE A 588 -3.38 14.06 -40.33
N ALA A 589 -4.67 14.10 -40.02
CA ALA A 589 -5.19 14.48 -38.72
C ALA A 589 -5.11 13.29 -37.75
N LEU A 590 -4.28 13.44 -36.73
CA LEU A 590 -4.00 12.46 -35.69
C LEU A 590 -4.66 12.88 -34.37
N LEU A 591 -5.17 11.89 -33.64
CA LEU A 591 -5.60 12.04 -32.26
C LEU A 591 -4.87 10.99 -31.42
N SER A 592 -4.16 11.46 -30.38
CA SER A 592 -3.45 10.59 -29.42
C SER A 592 -4.42 9.56 -28.81
N LEU A 593 -4.01 8.28 -28.78
CA LEU A 593 -4.82 7.12 -28.36
C LEU A 593 -4.63 6.71 -26.90
#